data_AF-A0A9E5T953-F1
#
_entry.id   AF-A0A9E5T953-F1
#
_cell.length_a   1.000
_cell.length_b   1.000
_cell.length_c   1.000
_cell.angle_alpha   90.00
_cell.angle_beta   90.00
_cell.angle_gamma   90.00
#
_symmetry.space_group_name_H-M   'P 1'
#
loop_
_entity.id
_entity.type
_entity.pdbx_description
1 polymer ?
#
loop_
_entity_poly.entity_id
_entity_poly.type
_entity_poly.pdbx_seq_one_letter_code
_entity_poly.pdbx_strand_id
1 'polypeptide(L)'
;MTTEADFTELEKLLKDRDTQEVCQFLVRRLEQRKQYEELFDARLMQCRQQRGLPLLDRTPLDDLPSAVRDHLEADYLAVCQEVGDLLLGQAEFRRAWMYLRPCGGQERIKRALAQTVPNDENLEELIELSLYEGIDPARGFQLLLEHHGTCNAITAFESAMYDRQLQQRQQVVGVLLHWVHGELLKNLQADLQPAVADGDRLLPIQALVSGREEMFKKFTTHVDVSHLAAVVRFARISTNSQDCTLAFDLTEYGRRLHANLQPPSDPPFVDYFRAHGLFFAAQIGRDEDQAVDYFRRQAAATNLRVDTVIPREVYVTLLARLGRYDAALRARAEMIPPEVSTTGLAPTLMELSRLAGNYDLLLSICQERDDLLGYALARLQARVDAEGP
;
A
#
# COMPACT_ATOMS: atom_id res chain seq x y z
N MET A 1 24.76 -28.47 21.75
CA MET A 1 25.50 -29.73 21.93
C MET A 1 24.54 -30.79 22.41
N THR A 2 24.23 -31.79 21.58
CA THR A 2 23.43 -32.95 21.99
C THR A 2 24.25 -33.77 22.99
N THR A 3 23.76 -33.90 24.22
CA THR A 3 24.44 -34.67 25.26
C THR A 3 24.25 -36.16 24.99
N GLU A 4 25.30 -36.96 25.18
CA GLU A 4 25.29 -38.44 25.10
C GLU A 4 24.12 -39.08 25.89
N ALA A 5 23.67 -38.40 26.95
CA ALA A 5 22.48 -38.72 27.73
C ALA A 5 21.16 -38.70 26.93
N ASP A 6 20.98 -37.78 25.97
CA ASP A 6 19.73 -37.72 25.18
C ASP A 6 19.62 -38.86 24.19
N PHE A 7 20.75 -39.23 23.56
CA PHE A 7 20.78 -40.39 22.67
C PHE A 7 20.53 -41.68 23.43
N THR A 8 21.08 -41.81 24.65
CA THR A 8 20.84 -42.96 25.52
C THR A 8 19.37 -43.08 25.92
N GLU A 9 18.70 -41.97 26.24
CA GLU A 9 17.28 -41.96 26.59
C GLU A 9 16.40 -42.27 25.36
N LEU A 10 16.75 -41.75 24.17
CA LEU A 10 16.07 -42.11 22.91
C LEU A 10 16.15 -43.62 22.63
N GLU A 11 17.33 -44.22 22.76
CA GLU A 11 17.53 -45.67 22.60
C GLU A 11 16.72 -46.49 23.61
N LYS A 12 16.51 -45.97 24.81
CA LYS A 12 15.66 -46.60 25.83
C LYS A 12 14.19 -46.55 25.43
N LEU A 13 13.67 -45.37 25.06
CA LEU A 13 12.28 -45.20 24.61
C LEU A 13 11.96 -46.02 23.34
N LEU A 14 12.93 -46.13 22.43
CA LEU A 14 12.79 -46.95 21.22
C LEU A 14 12.66 -48.45 21.53
N LYS A 15 13.28 -48.96 22.60
CA LYS A 15 13.14 -50.37 23.02
C LYS A 15 11.74 -50.70 23.50
N ASP A 16 11.07 -49.74 24.12
CA ASP A 16 9.69 -49.88 24.62
C ASP A 16 8.63 -49.74 23.50
N ARG A 17 9.07 -49.43 22.26
CA ARG A 17 8.28 -49.33 21.01
C ARG A 17 7.18 -48.26 21.00
N ASP A 18 7.20 -47.30 21.93
CA ASP A 18 6.28 -46.16 21.90
C ASP A 18 6.82 -45.03 21.02
N THR A 19 6.42 -45.04 19.74
CA THR A 19 6.83 -44.00 18.77
C THR A 19 6.30 -42.61 19.17
N GLN A 20 5.15 -42.54 19.85
CA GLN A 20 4.56 -41.26 20.27
C GLN A 20 5.40 -40.65 21.40
N GLU A 21 5.84 -41.44 22.38
CA GLU A 21 6.72 -40.99 23.45
C GLU A 21 8.08 -40.53 22.92
N VAL A 22 8.66 -41.24 21.94
CA VAL A 22 9.91 -40.83 21.27
C VAL A 22 9.76 -39.47 20.60
N CYS A 23 8.69 -39.26 19.82
CA CYS A 23 8.43 -37.97 19.17
C CYS A 23 8.25 -36.84 20.19
N GLN A 24 7.50 -37.09 21.27
CA GLN A 24 7.30 -36.11 22.33
C GLN A 24 8.60 -35.77 23.07
N PHE A 25 9.46 -36.75 23.35
CA PHE A 25 10.75 -36.51 23.96
C PHE A 25 11.63 -35.63 23.08
N LEU A 26 11.71 -35.94 21.77
CA LEU A 26 12.49 -35.16 20.81
C LEU A 26 12.02 -33.71 20.75
N VAL A 27 10.72 -33.48 20.59
CA VAL A 27 10.11 -32.14 20.58
C VAL A 27 10.49 -31.35 21.84
N ARG A 28 10.26 -31.93 23.03
CA ARG A 28 10.57 -31.24 24.30
C ARG A 28 12.05 -30.87 24.40
N ARG A 29 12.96 -31.74 23.95
CA ARG A 29 14.41 -31.47 23.97
C ARG A 29 14.81 -30.36 23.01
N LEU A 30 14.27 -30.36 21.80
CA LEU A 30 14.55 -29.34 20.79
C LEU A 30 14.01 -27.98 21.21
N GLU A 31 12.80 -27.93 21.78
CA GLU A 31 12.22 -26.71 22.35
C GLU A 31 13.07 -26.17 23.51
N GLN A 32 13.46 -27.01 24.47
CA GLN A 32 14.35 -26.64 25.58
C GLN A 32 15.70 -26.07 25.10
N ARG A 33 16.20 -26.56 23.98
CA ARG A 33 17.44 -26.10 23.36
C ARG A 33 17.27 -24.94 22.40
N LYS A 34 16.02 -24.49 22.15
CA LYS A 34 15.69 -23.44 21.17
C LYS A 34 16.15 -23.77 19.74
N GLN A 35 16.19 -25.07 19.41
CA GLN A 35 16.53 -25.58 18.08
C GLN A 35 15.25 -25.63 17.23
N TYR A 36 14.80 -24.46 16.79
CA TYR A 36 13.45 -24.29 16.24
C TYR A 36 13.25 -24.84 14.83
N GLU A 37 14.31 -24.90 14.02
CA GLU A 37 14.25 -25.54 12.68
C GLU A 37 14.09 -27.05 12.83
N GLU A 38 14.88 -27.67 13.69
CA GLU A 38 14.76 -29.10 13.97
C GLU A 38 13.45 -29.41 14.72
N LEU A 39 12.97 -28.48 15.57
CA LEU A 39 11.66 -28.60 16.23
C LEU A 39 10.53 -28.64 15.21
N PHE A 40 10.58 -27.78 14.18
CA PHE A 40 9.63 -27.78 13.09
C PHE A 40 9.57 -29.16 12.42
N ASP A 41 10.71 -29.70 12.01
CA ASP A 41 10.78 -31.04 11.40
C ASP A 41 10.24 -32.14 12.34
N ALA A 42 10.59 -32.09 13.63
CA ALA A 42 10.11 -33.05 14.62
C ALA A 42 8.59 -32.96 14.83
N ARG A 43 8.01 -31.76 14.75
CA ARG A 43 6.57 -31.53 14.82
C ARG A 43 5.85 -32.03 13.57
N LEU A 44 6.38 -31.79 12.38
CA LEU A 44 5.82 -32.35 11.15
C LEU A 44 5.81 -33.89 11.19
N MET A 45 6.92 -34.49 11.66
CA MET A 45 7.01 -35.93 11.89
C MET A 45 5.94 -36.44 12.87
N GLN A 46 5.70 -35.70 13.96
CA GLN A 46 4.66 -36.02 14.94
C GLN A 46 3.25 -35.96 14.32
N CYS A 47 2.93 -34.96 13.50
CA CYS A 47 1.63 -34.86 12.81
C CYS A 47 1.39 -36.07 11.89
N ARG A 48 2.42 -36.51 11.15
CA ARG A 48 2.33 -37.71 10.30
C ARG A 48 2.11 -38.97 11.14
N GLN A 49 2.85 -39.12 12.23
CA GLN A 49 2.74 -40.25 13.15
C GLN A 49 1.32 -40.40 13.70
N GLN A 50 0.72 -39.29 14.18
CA GLN A 50 -0.62 -39.28 14.75
C GLN A 50 -1.72 -39.68 13.75
N ARG A 51 -1.42 -39.55 12.45
CA ARG A 51 -2.33 -39.92 11.34
C ARG A 51 -2.01 -41.29 10.74
N GLY A 52 -1.08 -42.04 11.33
CA GLY A 52 -0.66 -43.35 10.82
C GLY A 52 0.09 -43.28 9.50
N LEU A 53 0.63 -42.12 9.14
CA LEU A 53 1.41 -41.92 7.93
C LEU A 53 2.90 -42.25 8.16
N PRO A 54 3.64 -42.70 7.13
CA PRO A 54 5.06 -42.94 7.28
C PRO A 54 5.83 -41.65 7.60
N LEU A 55 6.77 -41.73 8.54
CA LEU A 55 7.49 -40.56 9.09
C LEU A 55 8.44 -39.90 8.06
N LEU A 56 9.05 -40.69 7.18
CA LEU A 56 10.04 -40.24 6.20
C LEU A 56 9.48 -40.10 4.78
N ASP A 57 8.17 -40.28 4.62
CA ASP A 57 7.55 -40.23 3.31
C ASP A 57 7.49 -38.79 2.79
N ARG A 58 8.05 -38.61 1.59
CA ARG A 58 8.19 -37.34 0.87
C ARG A 58 7.09 -37.13 -0.16
N THR A 59 6.05 -37.96 -0.15
CA THR A 59 4.89 -37.79 -1.02
C THR A 59 4.33 -36.37 -0.84
N PRO A 60 4.23 -35.58 -1.92
CA PRO A 60 3.62 -34.27 -1.90
C PRO A 60 2.21 -34.31 -1.28
N LEU A 61 1.80 -33.25 -0.59
CA LEU A 61 0.46 -33.14 0.01
C LEU A 61 -0.64 -33.34 -1.04
N ASP A 62 -0.42 -32.87 -2.27
CA ASP A 62 -1.37 -32.96 -3.38
C ASP A 62 -1.66 -34.39 -3.84
N ASP A 63 -0.75 -35.32 -3.58
CA ASP A 63 -0.88 -36.74 -3.92
C ASP A 63 -1.62 -37.54 -2.84
N LEU A 64 -1.95 -36.92 -1.71
CA LEU A 64 -2.72 -37.55 -0.63
C LEU A 64 -4.24 -37.42 -0.87
N PRO A 65 -5.05 -38.40 -0.42
CA PRO A 65 -6.51 -38.27 -0.44
C PRO A 65 -6.97 -36.99 0.27
N SER A 66 -7.94 -36.27 -0.30
CA SER A 66 -8.37 -34.93 0.18
C SER A 66 -8.64 -34.88 1.68
N ALA A 67 -9.36 -35.86 2.22
CA ALA A 67 -9.64 -35.92 3.65
C ALA A 67 -8.37 -36.02 4.51
N VAL A 68 -7.31 -36.71 4.07
CA VAL A 68 -6.05 -36.80 4.82
C VAL A 68 -5.21 -35.54 4.63
N ARG A 69 -5.16 -35.04 3.40
CA ARG A 69 -4.44 -33.82 3.01
C ARG A 69 -4.91 -32.62 3.82
N ASP A 70 -6.22 -32.35 3.81
CA ASP A 70 -6.77 -31.12 4.41
C ASP A 70 -6.51 -31.06 5.93
N HIS A 71 -6.57 -32.21 6.61
CA HIS A 71 -6.24 -32.27 8.03
C HIS A 71 -4.73 -32.18 8.31
N LEU A 72 -3.89 -32.78 7.46
CA LEU A 72 -2.43 -32.69 7.62
C LEU A 72 -1.92 -31.27 7.32
N GLU A 73 -2.52 -30.59 6.34
CA GLU A 73 -2.26 -29.19 6.05
C GLU A 73 -2.63 -28.30 7.25
N ALA A 74 -3.80 -28.52 7.86
CA ALA A 74 -4.19 -27.81 9.07
C ALA A 74 -3.19 -28.01 10.23
N ASP A 75 -2.72 -29.24 10.44
CA ASP A 75 -1.69 -29.52 11.45
C ASP A 75 -0.37 -28.80 11.13
N TYR A 76 0.08 -28.84 9.88
CA TYR A 76 1.32 -28.18 9.45
C TYR A 76 1.25 -26.67 9.62
N LEU A 77 0.11 -26.05 9.32
CA LEU A 77 -0.13 -24.64 9.57
C LEU A 77 -0.10 -24.31 11.08
N ALA A 78 -0.61 -25.20 11.94
CA ALA A 78 -0.51 -25.04 13.38
C ALA A 78 0.94 -25.12 13.88
N VAL A 79 1.76 -26.02 13.31
CA VAL A 79 3.19 -26.14 13.59
C VAL A 79 3.96 -24.89 13.13
N CYS A 80 3.67 -24.39 11.93
CA CYS A 80 4.18 -23.11 11.44
C CYS A 80 3.89 -21.97 12.43
N GLN A 81 2.66 -21.90 12.94
CA GLN A 81 2.29 -20.89 13.93
C GLN A 81 3.06 -21.06 15.24
N GLU A 82 3.18 -22.28 15.77
CA GLU A 82 3.92 -22.58 17.01
C GLU A 82 5.38 -22.14 16.91
N VAL A 83 6.08 -22.58 15.87
CA VAL A 83 7.50 -22.26 15.65
C VAL A 83 7.68 -20.77 15.40
N GLY A 84 6.78 -20.17 14.62
CA GLY A 84 6.74 -18.73 14.38
C GLY A 84 6.59 -17.92 15.67
N ASP A 85 5.68 -18.31 16.56
CA ASP A 85 5.47 -17.65 17.86
C ASP A 85 6.70 -17.78 18.79
N LEU A 86 7.35 -18.95 18.79
CA LEU A 86 8.57 -19.19 19.56
C LEU A 86 9.74 -18.30 19.10
N LEU A 87 9.93 -18.17 17.78
CA LEU A 87 10.93 -17.28 17.18
C LEU A 87 10.60 -15.81 17.43
N LEU A 88 9.32 -15.45 17.34
CA LEU A 88 8.85 -14.09 17.62
C LEU A 88 9.12 -13.69 19.08
N GLY A 89 8.96 -14.62 20.03
CA GLY A 89 9.32 -14.43 21.43
C GLY A 89 10.82 -14.20 21.68
N GLN A 90 11.67 -14.51 20.71
CA GLN A 90 13.11 -14.22 20.75
C GLN A 90 13.50 -12.98 19.92
N ALA A 91 12.53 -12.24 19.41
CA ALA A 91 12.74 -11.12 18.50
C ALA A 91 13.49 -11.49 17.20
N GLU A 92 13.43 -12.76 16.79
CA GLU A 92 13.99 -13.21 15.51
C GLU A 92 12.97 -13.03 14.38
N PHE A 93 12.68 -11.77 14.03
CA PHE A 93 11.52 -11.41 13.21
C PHE A 93 11.56 -12.03 11.80
N ARG A 94 12.70 -11.99 11.11
CA ARG A 94 12.85 -12.57 9.76
C ARG A 94 12.56 -14.07 9.76
N ARG A 95 13.10 -14.79 10.74
CA ARG A 95 12.87 -16.24 10.88
C ARG A 95 11.43 -16.52 11.28
N ALA A 96 10.86 -15.75 12.20
CA ALA A 96 9.45 -15.87 12.57
C ALA A 96 8.53 -15.66 11.36
N TRP A 97 8.82 -14.67 10.49
CA TRP A 97 8.01 -14.40 9.31
C TRP A 97 7.96 -15.57 8.33
N MET A 98 9.07 -16.29 8.15
CA MET A 98 9.14 -17.47 7.29
C MET A 98 8.07 -18.52 7.64
N TYR A 99 7.82 -18.72 8.94
CA TYR A 99 6.80 -19.67 9.42
C TYR A 99 5.41 -19.05 9.58
N LEU A 100 5.32 -17.76 9.93
CA LEU A 100 4.04 -17.09 10.15
C LEU A 100 3.31 -16.73 8.84
N ARG A 101 4.03 -16.54 7.73
CA ARG A 101 3.44 -16.12 6.45
C ARG A 101 2.40 -17.11 5.91
N PRO A 102 2.66 -18.43 5.84
CA PRO A 102 1.67 -19.40 5.34
C PRO A 102 0.39 -19.49 6.18
N CYS A 103 0.46 -19.24 7.48
CA CYS A 103 -0.69 -19.35 8.40
C CYS A 103 -1.39 -18.00 8.65
N GLY A 104 -1.15 -16.98 7.83
CA GLY A 104 -1.80 -15.66 7.97
C GLY A 104 -1.35 -14.87 9.21
N GLY A 105 -0.14 -15.12 9.72
CA GLY A 105 0.39 -14.51 10.95
C GLY A 105 0.82 -13.04 10.84
N GLN A 106 0.38 -12.30 9.82
CA GLN A 106 0.77 -10.90 9.57
C GLN A 106 0.47 -10.00 10.78
N GLU A 107 -0.70 -10.12 11.41
CA GLU A 107 -1.07 -9.30 12.58
C GLU A 107 -0.24 -9.63 13.84
N ARG A 108 0.36 -10.82 13.91
CA ARG A 108 1.24 -11.20 15.03
C ARG A 108 2.58 -10.51 14.90
N ILE A 109 3.21 -10.64 13.73
CA ILE A 109 4.51 -10.03 13.47
C ILE A 109 4.39 -8.49 13.46
N LYS A 110 3.32 -7.93 12.89
CA LYS A 110 3.04 -6.49 12.93
C LYS A 110 3.04 -5.95 14.37
N ARG A 111 2.35 -6.64 15.29
CA ARG A 111 2.32 -6.25 16.72
C ARG A 111 3.69 -6.31 17.37
N ALA A 112 4.50 -7.32 17.06
CA ALA A 112 5.84 -7.45 17.61
C ALA A 112 6.78 -6.37 17.07
N LEU A 113 6.82 -6.18 15.75
CA LEU A 113 7.56 -5.08 15.10
C LEU A 113 7.14 -3.73 15.66
N ALA A 114 5.84 -3.55 15.97
CA ALA A 114 5.31 -2.31 16.52
C ALA A 114 5.91 -1.93 17.89
N GLN A 115 6.23 -2.94 18.71
CA GLN A 115 6.77 -2.80 20.05
C GLN A 115 8.30 -2.69 20.08
N THR A 116 8.96 -3.03 18.97
CA THR A 116 10.42 -2.93 18.85
C THR A 116 10.85 -1.49 18.62
N VAL A 117 11.81 -1.03 19.42
CA VAL A 117 12.47 0.27 19.23
C VAL A 117 13.54 0.12 18.15
N PRO A 118 13.49 0.93 17.07
CA PRO A 118 14.52 0.93 16.03
C PRO A 118 15.89 1.35 16.58
N ASN A 119 16.94 0.66 16.13
CA ASN A 119 18.34 0.99 16.38
C ASN A 119 19.20 0.54 15.19
N ASP A 120 20.49 0.89 15.19
CA ASP A 120 21.40 0.60 14.07
C ASP A 120 21.54 -0.90 13.73
N GLU A 121 21.27 -1.80 14.69
CA GLU A 121 21.37 -3.26 14.49
C GLU A 121 20.12 -3.86 13.85
N ASN A 122 18.93 -3.32 14.16
CA ASN A 122 17.64 -3.90 13.74
C ASN A 122 16.90 -3.08 12.67
N LEU A 123 17.32 -1.84 12.39
CA LEU A 123 16.62 -0.90 11.51
C LEU A 123 16.31 -1.50 10.14
N GLU A 124 17.31 -2.10 9.49
CA GLU A 124 17.15 -2.66 8.14
C GLU A 124 16.18 -3.85 8.13
N GLU A 125 16.19 -4.69 9.15
CA GLU A 125 15.22 -5.79 9.30
C GLU A 125 13.80 -5.24 9.50
N LEU A 126 13.64 -4.19 10.32
CA LEU A 126 12.35 -3.55 10.54
C LEU A 126 11.80 -2.92 9.25
N ILE A 127 12.65 -2.24 8.47
CA ILE A 127 12.26 -1.66 7.17
C ILE A 127 11.90 -2.77 6.19
N GLU A 128 12.73 -3.82 6.08
CA GLU A 128 12.50 -4.94 5.18
C GLU A 128 11.15 -5.61 5.43
N LEU A 129 10.90 -6.01 6.68
CA LEU A 129 9.67 -6.70 7.04
C LEU A 129 8.44 -5.78 6.93
N SER A 130 8.56 -4.53 7.38
CA SER A 130 7.42 -3.62 7.36
C SER A 130 7.06 -3.17 5.95
N LEU A 131 8.05 -2.76 5.15
CA LEU A 131 7.86 -2.15 3.82
C LEU A 131 7.92 -3.16 2.67
N TYR A 132 9.00 -3.94 2.58
CA TYR A 132 9.28 -4.81 1.42
C TYR A 132 8.56 -6.16 1.51
N GLU A 133 8.36 -6.73 2.69
CA GLU A 133 7.42 -7.84 2.87
C GLU A 133 5.97 -7.34 2.94
N GLY A 134 5.76 -6.08 3.32
CA GLY A 134 4.45 -5.41 3.30
C GLY A 134 3.58 -5.68 4.52
N ILE A 135 4.19 -6.02 5.66
CA ILE A 135 3.50 -6.28 6.93
C ILE A 135 2.85 -5.00 7.47
N ASP A 136 3.60 -3.89 7.47
CA ASP A 136 3.15 -2.56 7.89
C ASP A 136 3.84 -1.47 7.05
N PRO A 137 3.41 -1.26 5.79
CA PRO A 137 4.12 -0.39 4.86
C PRO A 137 4.27 1.05 5.37
N ALA A 138 3.26 1.60 6.05
CA ALA A 138 3.30 2.97 6.57
C ALA A 138 4.41 3.14 7.62
N ARG A 139 4.51 2.20 8.57
CA ARG A 139 5.59 2.22 9.58
C ARG A 139 6.96 2.03 8.94
N GLY A 140 7.10 1.05 8.04
CA GLY A 140 8.37 0.81 7.34
C GLY A 140 8.83 2.02 6.53
N PHE A 141 7.89 2.71 5.89
CA PHE A 141 8.18 3.93 5.14
C PHE A 141 8.53 5.12 6.03
N GLN A 142 7.90 5.22 7.22
CA GLN A 142 8.27 6.23 8.21
C GLN A 142 9.72 6.02 8.70
N LEU A 143 10.11 4.78 9.02
CA LEU A 143 11.49 4.46 9.40
C LEU A 143 12.48 4.80 8.28
N LEU A 144 12.12 4.49 7.03
CA LEU A 144 12.93 4.83 5.87
C LEU A 144 13.12 6.35 5.74
N LEU A 145 12.06 7.14 5.93
CA LEU A 145 12.14 8.61 5.92
C LEU A 145 13.03 9.15 7.04
N GLU A 146 12.84 8.67 8.26
CA GLU A 146 13.56 9.15 9.45
C GLU A 146 15.06 8.87 9.37
N HIS A 147 15.47 7.72 8.81
CA HIS A 147 16.86 7.26 8.84
C HIS A 147 17.60 7.38 7.50
N HIS A 148 16.91 7.35 6.36
CA HIS A 148 17.51 7.40 5.02
C HIS A 148 17.10 8.64 4.21
N GLY A 149 16.15 9.44 4.70
CA GLY A 149 15.76 10.71 4.12
C GLY A 149 14.81 10.62 2.92
N THR A 150 14.32 11.79 2.49
CA THR A 150 13.23 11.94 1.53
C THR A 150 13.56 11.38 0.13
N CYS A 151 14.79 11.53 -0.37
CA CYS A 151 15.19 10.99 -1.68
C CYS A 151 15.02 9.46 -1.75
N ASN A 152 15.51 8.76 -0.71
CA ASN A 152 15.45 7.30 -0.63
C ASN A 152 14.00 6.84 -0.46
N ALA A 153 13.20 7.55 0.32
CA ALA A 153 11.78 7.27 0.46
C ALA A 153 11.01 7.43 -0.87
N ILE A 154 11.28 8.50 -1.63
CA ILE A 154 10.67 8.69 -2.96
C ILE A 154 11.06 7.54 -3.90
N THR A 155 12.34 7.16 -3.91
CA THR A 155 12.84 6.05 -4.74
C THR A 155 12.16 4.73 -4.35
N ALA A 156 12.02 4.46 -3.06
CA ALA A 156 11.35 3.26 -2.55
C ALA A 156 9.85 3.25 -2.86
N PHE A 157 9.18 4.41 -2.85
CA PHE A 157 7.79 4.49 -3.25
C PHE A 157 7.61 4.07 -4.72
N GLU A 158 8.46 4.56 -5.62
CA GLU A 158 8.36 4.24 -7.05
C GLU A 158 8.65 2.77 -7.36
N SER A 159 9.61 2.17 -6.65
CA SER A 159 10.02 0.79 -6.91
C SER A 159 9.18 -0.26 -6.20
N ALA A 160 8.77 -0.03 -4.94
CA ALA A 160 8.18 -1.05 -4.09
C ALA A 160 6.66 -0.95 -3.93
N MET A 161 6.06 0.20 -4.24
CA MET A 161 4.63 0.42 -4.00
C MET A 161 3.75 0.14 -5.22
N TYR A 162 4.30 -0.05 -6.42
CA TYR A 162 3.50 -0.18 -7.65
C TYR A 162 2.45 -1.32 -7.56
N ASP A 163 2.89 -2.52 -7.16
CA ASP A 163 2.05 -3.73 -7.06
C ASP A 163 1.28 -3.85 -5.73
N ARG A 164 1.37 -2.84 -4.85
CA ARG A 164 0.67 -2.86 -3.56
C ARG A 164 -0.78 -2.47 -3.71
N GLN A 165 -1.59 -2.91 -2.75
CA GLN A 165 -3.00 -2.54 -2.67
C GLN A 165 -3.16 -1.01 -2.58
N LEU A 166 -4.20 -0.47 -3.22
CA LEU A 166 -4.42 0.97 -3.27
C LEU A 166 -4.44 1.62 -1.87
N GLN A 167 -5.07 0.97 -0.89
CA GLN A 167 -5.13 1.46 0.48
C GLN A 167 -3.75 1.59 1.12
N GLN A 168 -2.86 0.61 0.93
CA GLN A 168 -1.49 0.67 1.46
C GLN A 168 -0.70 1.80 0.81
N ARG A 169 -0.83 1.95 -0.52
CA ARG A 169 -0.18 3.05 -1.26
C ARG A 169 -0.65 4.41 -0.73
N GLN A 170 -1.96 4.58 -0.51
CA GLN A 170 -2.54 5.81 0.05
C GLN A 170 -2.00 6.11 1.45
N GLN A 171 -1.90 5.11 2.32
CA GLN A 171 -1.34 5.28 3.68
C GLN A 171 0.11 5.76 3.63
N VAL A 172 0.94 5.14 2.78
CA VAL A 172 2.35 5.52 2.59
C VAL A 172 2.49 6.94 2.01
N VAL A 173 1.65 7.30 1.02
CA VAL A 173 1.60 8.67 0.48
C VAL A 173 1.26 9.67 1.57
N GLY A 174 0.31 9.35 2.46
CA GLY A 174 -0.02 10.18 3.61
C GLY A 174 1.21 10.48 4.48
N VAL A 175 2.01 9.47 4.82
CA VAL A 175 3.26 9.64 5.60
C VAL A 175 4.22 10.62 4.91
N LEU A 176 4.50 10.40 3.62
CA LEU A 176 5.42 11.23 2.83
C LEU A 176 4.94 12.69 2.72
N LEU A 177 3.64 12.87 2.58
CA LEU A 177 3.00 14.16 2.42
C LEU A 177 2.99 14.97 3.71
N HIS A 178 2.72 14.34 4.85
CA HIS A 178 2.88 14.98 6.17
C HIS A 178 4.33 15.36 6.45
N TRP A 179 5.29 14.51 6.05
CA TRP A 179 6.72 14.78 6.21
C TRP A 179 7.16 16.02 5.44
N VAL A 180 6.91 16.06 4.13
CA VAL A 180 7.35 17.17 3.26
C VAL A 180 6.60 18.47 3.56
N HIS A 181 5.31 18.39 3.90
CA HIS A 181 4.56 19.57 4.36
C HIS A 181 5.14 20.13 5.66
N GLY A 182 5.42 19.28 6.64
CA GLY A 182 6.03 19.69 7.91
C GLY A 182 7.43 20.28 7.76
N GLU A 183 8.25 19.71 6.89
CA GLU A 183 9.58 20.25 6.54
C GLU A 183 9.46 21.66 5.94
N LEU A 184 8.62 21.82 4.92
CA LEU A 184 8.39 23.10 4.27
C LEU A 184 7.86 24.15 5.26
N LEU A 185 6.90 23.78 6.10
CA LEU A 185 6.32 24.66 7.09
C LEU A 185 7.36 25.15 8.10
N LYS A 186 8.20 24.25 8.63
CA LYS A 186 9.30 24.61 9.54
C LYS A 186 10.29 25.57 8.87
N ASN A 187 10.67 25.30 7.63
CA ASN A 187 11.63 26.13 6.90
C ASN A 187 11.05 27.52 6.58
N LEU A 188 9.77 27.60 6.19
CA LEU A 188 9.07 28.87 6.02
C LEU A 188 9.01 29.66 7.33
N GLN A 189 8.65 29.03 8.45
CA GLN A 189 8.60 29.70 9.75
C GLN A 189 9.98 30.23 10.19
N ALA A 190 11.05 29.47 9.93
CA ALA A 190 12.41 29.89 10.22
C ALA A 190 12.84 31.12 9.40
N ASP A 191 12.51 31.17 8.11
CA ASP A 191 12.83 32.31 7.23
C ASP A 191 12.05 33.58 7.63
N LEU A 192 10.84 33.42 8.17
CA LEU A 192 9.96 34.53 8.53
C LEU A 192 10.37 35.26 9.84
N GLN A 193 11.27 34.71 10.67
CA GLN A 193 11.69 35.23 11.99
C GLN A 193 10.46 35.55 12.92
N PRO A 194 10.55 36.02 14.19
CA PRO A 194 9.42 35.90 15.15
C PRO A 194 8.26 36.90 14.92
N ALA A 195 7.99 37.30 13.69
CA ALA A 195 6.88 38.18 13.32
C ALA A 195 5.52 37.46 13.22
N VAL A 196 5.47 36.13 13.41
CA VAL A 196 4.24 35.32 13.40
C VAL A 196 4.14 34.49 14.68
N ALA A 197 4.34 35.14 15.83
CA ALA A 197 3.93 34.60 17.12
C ALA A 197 2.48 35.01 17.41
N ASP A 198 1.55 34.63 16.55
CA ASP A 198 0.12 34.62 16.91
C ASP A 198 -0.22 33.16 17.21
N GLY A 199 -0.47 32.89 18.49
CA GLY A 199 -0.17 31.63 19.19
C GLY A 199 -0.68 30.33 18.55
N ASP A 200 0.12 29.26 18.70
CA ASP A 200 -0.17 27.82 18.54
C ASP A 200 -1.00 27.33 17.33
N ARG A 201 -1.42 28.21 16.43
CA ARG A 201 -2.29 27.89 15.32
C ARG A 201 -1.42 27.75 14.07
N LEU A 202 -1.24 26.51 13.63
CA LEU A 202 -0.62 26.19 12.34
C LEU A 202 -1.43 26.88 11.23
N LEU A 203 -0.88 27.97 10.68
CA LEU A 203 -1.45 28.64 9.52
C LEU A 203 -1.21 27.80 8.26
N PRO A 204 -2.16 27.74 7.32
CA PRO A 204 -1.90 27.14 6.02
C PRO A 204 -0.76 27.87 5.32
N ILE A 205 0.07 27.16 4.55
CA ILE A 205 1.20 27.74 3.81
C ILE A 205 0.72 28.89 2.94
N GLN A 206 -0.45 28.79 2.31
CA GLN A 206 -1.07 29.89 1.58
C GLN A 206 -1.09 31.22 2.37
N ALA A 207 -1.43 31.18 3.66
CA ALA A 207 -1.48 32.37 4.51
C ALA A 207 -0.07 32.89 4.84
N LEU A 208 0.91 31.99 5.00
CA LEU A 208 2.31 32.36 5.27
C LEU A 208 2.99 33.05 4.09
N VAL A 209 2.65 32.66 2.86
CA VAL A 209 3.32 33.15 1.64
C VAL A 209 2.55 34.27 0.92
N SER A 210 1.30 34.52 1.28
CA SER A 210 0.49 35.55 0.62
C SER A 210 1.01 36.95 0.92
N GLY A 211 1.20 37.75 -0.14
CA GLY A 211 1.76 39.10 -0.04
C GLY A 211 3.28 39.16 0.20
N ARG A 212 3.98 38.01 0.13
CA ARG A 212 5.43 37.88 0.41
C ARG A 212 6.21 37.39 -0.81
N GLU A 213 6.01 38.05 -1.94
CA GLU A 213 6.60 37.67 -3.23
C GLU A 213 8.14 37.72 -3.21
N GLU A 214 8.71 38.56 -2.35
CA GLU A 214 10.15 38.68 -2.12
C GLU A 214 10.82 37.37 -1.71
N MET A 215 10.11 36.47 -1.02
CA MET A 215 10.61 35.14 -0.61
C MET A 215 10.96 34.25 -1.82
N PHE A 216 10.50 34.61 -3.03
CA PHE A 216 10.64 33.79 -4.24
C PHE A 216 11.55 34.42 -5.32
N LYS A 217 12.13 35.62 -5.09
CA LYS A 217 12.81 36.42 -6.13
C LYS A 217 14.24 35.99 -6.49
N LYS A 218 14.90 35.13 -5.70
CA LYS A 218 16.34 34.77 -5.88
C LYS A 218 16.61 33.28 -6.10
N PHE A 219 15.68 32.56 -6.75
CA PHE A 219 15.72 31.09 -6.79
C PHE A 219 15.73 30.45 -5.38
N THR A 220 15.24 31.19 -4.38
CA THR A 220 15.13 30.70 -3.01
C THR A 220 14.10 29.58 -2.95
N THR A 221 14.47 28.47 -2.33
CA THR A 221 13.58 27.34 -2.04
C THR A 221 13.64 27.04 -0.55
N HIS A 222 12.53 26.54 -0.02
CA HIS A 222 12.38 26.15 1.39
C HIS A 222 12.17 24.65 1.54
N VAL A 223 12.19 23.93 0.41
CA VAL A 223 12.13 22.48 0.30
C VAL A 223 12.74 22.12 -1.05
N ASP A 224 13.29 20.91 -1.17
CA ASP A 224 13.73 20.42 -2.48
C ASP A 224 12.54 20.34 -3.45
N VAL A 225 12.69 20.94 -4.63
CA VAL A 225 11.58 21.07 -5.59
C VAL A 225 11.27 19.74 -6.26
N SER A 226 12.26 18.85 -6.40
CA SER A 226 12.03 17.50 -6.92
C SER A 226 11.24 16.66 -5.91
N HIS A 227 11.51 16.81 -4.61
CA HIS A 227 10.70 16.20 -3.56
C HIS A 227 9.26 16.71 -3.61
N LEU A 228 9.10 18.03 -3.61
CA LEU A 228 7.79 18.68 -3.69
C LEU A 228 6.96 18.16 -4.88
N ALA A 229 7.56 18.11 -6.06
CA ALA A 229 6.91 17.61 -7.27
C ALA A 229 6.52 16.14 -7.13
N ALA A 230 7.43 15.28 -6.67
CA ALA A 230 7.17 13.85 -6.50
C ALA A 230 6.00 13.60 -5.51
N VAL A 231 6.02 14.26 -4.34
CA VAL A 231 4.95 14.12 -3.34
C VAL A 231 3.60 14.57 -3.88
N VAL A 232 3.54 15.72 -4.54
CA VAL A 232 2.29 16.24 -5.15
C VAL A 232 1.76 15.28 -6.22
N ARG A 233 2.65 14.66 -7.00
CA ARG A 233 2.26 13.62 -7.99
C ARG A 233 1.73 12.36 -7.32
N PHE A 234 2.39 11.86 -6.28
CA PHE A 234 1.95 10.66 -5.57
C PHE A 234 0.63 10.88 -4.83
N ALA A 235 0.43 12.08 -4.26
CA ALA A 235 -0.81 12.50 -3.59
C ALA A 235 -2.06 12.38 -4.45
N ARG A 236 -1.95 12.24 -5.77
CA ARG A 236 -3.10 12.00 -6.65
C ARG A 236 -3.88 10.75 -6.30
N ILE A 237 -3.29 9.73 -5.69
CA ILE A 237 -4.05 8.54 -5.28
C ILE A 237 -4.83 8.74 -3.97
N SER A 238 -4.52 9.79 -3.20
CA SER A 238 -5.18 10.07 -1.93
C SER A 238 -6.63 10.48 -2.14
N THR A 239 -7.49 10.00 -1.25
CA THR A 239 -8.93 10.33 -1.20
C THR A 239 -9.35 10.88 0.17
N ASN A 240 -8.45 10.89 1.15
CA ASN A 240 -8.65 11.52 2.44
C ASN A 240 -8.59 13.04 2.31
N SER A 241 -9.60 13.74 2.84
CA SER A 241 -9.68 15.19 2.83
C SER A 241 -8.48 15.89 3.48
N GLN A 242 -7.88 15.30 4.53
CA GLN A 242 -6.69 15.88 5.17
C GLN A 242 -5.49 15.85 4.24
N ASP A 243 -5.21 14.70 3.62
CA ASP A 243 -4.11 14.56 2.66
C ASP A 243 -4.31 15.48 1.44
N CYS A 244 -5.54 15.57 0.91
CA CYS A 244 -5.86 16.49 -0.17
C CYS A 244 -5.64 17.96 0.22
N THR A 245 -5.91 18.33 1.48
CA THR A 245 -5.68 19.70 1.98
C THR A 245 -4.19 20.03 2.01
N LEU A 246 -3.37 19.12 2.54
CA LEU A 246 -1.92 19.28 2.58
C LEU A 246 -1.32 19.28 1.17
N ALA A 247 -1.80 18.41 0.26
CA ALA A 247 -1.39 18.40 -1.15
C ALA A 247 -1.71 19.73 -1.84
N PHE A 248 -2.91 20.27 -1.61
CA PHE A 248 -3.30 21.58 -2.11
C PHE A 248 -2.36 22.68 -1.58
N ASP A 249 -2.08 22.69 -0.27
CA ASP A 249 -1.21 23.67 0.36
C ASP A 249 0.24 23.62 -0.19
N LEU A 250 0.76 22.41 -0.47
CA LEU A 250 2.04 22.23 -1.17
C LEU A 250 2.01 22.83 -2.59
N THR A 251 0.90 22.69 -3.32
CA THR A 251 0.77 23.29 -4.67
C THR A 251 0.70 24.82 -4.63
N GLU A 252 0.14 25.39 -3.56
CA GLU A 252 0.13 26.83 -3.31
C GLU A 252 1.55 27.38 -3.15
N TYR A 253 2.43 26.63 -2.49
CA TYR A 253 3.86 26.97 -2.46
C TYR A 253 4.50 26.81 -3.85
N GLY A 254 4.32 25.64 -4.47
CA GLY A 254 4.95 25.31 -5.75
C GLY A 254 4.64 26.31 -6.87
N ARG A 255 3.39 26.80 -6.96
CA ARG A 255 3.00 27.79 -7.98
C ARG A 255 3.66 29.17 -7.83
N ARG A 256 4.24 29.46 -6.66
CA ARG A 256 4.94 30.73 -6.38
C ARG A 256 6.45 30.64 -6.62
N LEU A 257 6.99 29.43 -6.81
CA LEU A 257 8.37 29.24 -7.20
C LEU A 257 8.67 29.94 -8.52
N HIS A 258 9.89 30.44 -8.64
CA HIS A 258 10.41 31.01 -9.88
C HIS A 258 10.20 30.02 -11.04
N ALA A 259 9.83 30.51 -12.23
CA ALA A 259 9.44 29.67 -13.38
C ALA A 259 10.48 28.58 -13.72
N ASN A 260 11.78 28.92 -13.68
CA ASN A 260 12.87 27.97 -13.93
C ASN A 260 13.03 26.85 -12.87
N LEU A 261 12.41 26.99 -11.70
CA LEU A 261 12.40 25.96 -10.67
C LEU A 261 11.17 25.07 -10.79
N GLN A 262 10.13 25.49 -11.50
CA GLN A 262 8.92 24.68 -11.64
C GLN A 262 9.24 23.45 -12.53
N PRO A 263 8.77 22.25 -12.15
CA PRO A 263 9.01 21.05 -12.93
C PRO A 263 8.50 21.20 -14.36
N PRO A 264 9.25 20.72 -15.37
CA PRO A 264 8.72 20.65 -16.72
C PRO A 264 7.50 19.72 -16.75
N SER A 265 6.53 20.04 -17.60
CA SER A 265 5.38 19.18 -17.82
C SER A 265 4.91 19.27 -19.27
N ASP A 266 4.44 18.14 -19.79
CA ASP A 266 3.98 18.02 -21.17
C ASP A 266 2.51 18.44 -21.31
N PRO A 267 2.10 18.88 -22.51
CA PRO A 267 0.68 19.01 -22.83
C PRO A 267 -0.11 17.73 -22.48
N PRO A 268 -1.35 17.84 -22.00
CA PRO A 268 -2.14 19.06 -21.82
C PRO A 268 -1.93 19.79 -20.47
N PHE A 269 -1.10 19.26 -19.56
CA PHE A 269 -0.91 19.80 -18.20
C PHE A 269 0.38 20.59 -18.04
N VAL A 270 0.62 21.58 -18.91
CA VAL A 270 1.87 22.36 -18.93
C VAL A 270 2.18 23.10 -17.62
N ASP A 271 1.15 23.56 -16.90
CA ASP A 271 1.29 24.24 -15.61
C ASP A 271 1.24 23.22 -14.45
N TYR A 272 2.37 22.59 -14.13
CA TYR A 272 2.45 21.43 -13.22
C TYR A 272 1.71 21.63 -11.88
N PHE A 273 2.08 22.64 -11.09
CA PHE A 273 1.48 22.89 -9.78
C PHE A 273 0.05 23.42 -9.88
N ARG A 274 -0.29 24.14 -10.95
CA ARG A 274 -1.64 24.65 -11.16
C ARG A 274 -2.63 23.52 -11.44
N ALA A 275 -2.25 22.57 -12.30
CA ALA A 275 -3.10 21.42 -12.60
C ALA A 275 -3.34 20.59 -11.33
N HIS A 276 -2.28 20.24 -10.59
CA HIS A 276 -2.43 19.51 -9.32
C HIS A 276 -3.23 20.30 -8.28
N GLY A 277 -2.99 21.61 -8.16
CA GLY A 277 -3.74 22.48 -7.26
C GLY A 277 -5.23 22.50 -7.55
N LEU A 278 -5.64 22.64 -8.81
CA LEU A 278 -7.06 22.55 -9.21
C LEU A 278 -7.66 21.17 -8.89
N PHE A 279 -6.90 20.09 -9.10
CA PHE A 279 -7.35 18.74 -8.79
C PHE A 279 -7.62 18.55 -7.30
N PHE A 280 -6.72 19.01 -6.43
CA PHE A 280 -6.88 18.88 -4.98
C PHE A 280 -7.91 19.88 -4.42
N ALA A 281 -7.97 21.11 -4.95
CA ALA A 281 -8.96 22.12 -4.57
C ALA A 281 -10.38 21.57 -4.72
N ALA A 282 -10.70 20.97 -5.86
CA ALA A 282 -12.02 20.39 -6.11
C ALA A 282 -12.38 19.30 -5.09
N GLN A 283 -11.44 18.44 -4.72
CA GLN A 283 -11.66 17.37 -3.74
C GLN A 283 -11.89 17.86 -2.31
N ILE A 284 -11.48 19.09 -2.00
CA ILE A 284 -11.76 19.75 -0.71
C ILE A 284 -12.91 20.76 -0.80
N GLY A 285 -13.74 20.67 -1.86
CA GLY A 285 -14.94 21.48 -2.04
C GLY A 285 -14.67 22.92 -2.51
N ARG A 286 -13.54 23.17 -3.19
CA ARG A 286 -13.17 24.49 -3.73
C ARG A 286 -13.11 24.46 -5.26
N ASP A 287 -13.69 25.48 -5.89
CA ASP A 287 -13.60 25.72 -7.33
C ASP A 287 -13.94 24.48 -8.20
N GLU A 288 -14.88 23.64 -7.74
CA GLU A 288 -15.19 22.35 -8.37
C GLU A 288 -15.54 22.47 -9.85
N ASP A 289 -16.45 23.39 -10.20
CA ASP A 289 -16.89 23.55 -11.59
C ASP A 289 -15.76 24.07 -12.48
N GLN A 290 -14.93 24.98 -11.96
CA GLN A 290 -13.74 25.46 -12.67
C GLN A 290 -12.75 24.32 -12.92
N ALA A 291 -12.51 23.47 -11.92
CA ALA A 291 -11.63 22.32 -12.06
C ALA A 291 -12.20 21.32 -13.09
N VAL A 292 -13.47 20.95 -12.97
CA VAL A 292 -14.16 20.04 -13.91
C VAL A 292 -14.06 20.58 -15.34
N ASP A 293 -14.29 21.87 -15.57
CA ASP A 293 -14.17 22.49 -16.89
C ASP A 293 -12.74 22.55 -17.41
N TYR A 294 -11.76 22.76 -16.54
CA TYR A 294 -10.35 22.69 -16.91
C TYR A 294 -9.98 21.27 -17.37
N PHE A 295 -10.24 20.25 -16.55
CA PHE A 295 -9.86 18.87 -16.84
C PHE A 295 -10.63 18.28 -18.02
N ARG A 296 -11.90 18.64 -18.21
CA ARG A 296 -12.68 18.28 -19.40
C ARG A 296 -12.02 18.78 -20.68
N ARG A 297 -11.58 20.04 -20.70
CA ARG A 297 -10.90 20.63 -21.87
C ARG A 297 -9.57 19.96 -22.15
N GLN A 298 -8.78 19.66 -21.11
CA GLN A 298 -7.51 18.96 -21.27
C GLN A 298 -7.71 17.52 -21.79
N ALA A 299 -8.69 16.80 -21.25
CA ALA A 299 -9.05 15.46 -21.72
C ALA A 299 -9.51 15.45 -23.18
N ALA A 300 -10.32 16.43 -23.59
CA ALA A 300 -10.81 16.59 -24.96
C ALA A 300 -9.69 16.97 -25.94
N ALA A 301 -8.72 17.78 -25.51
CA ALA A 301 -7.56 18.16 -26.31
C ALA A 301 -6.51 17.05 -26.46
N THR A 302 -6.59 15.98 -25.66
CA THR A 302 -5.62 14.88 -25.67
C THR A 302 -5.67 14.09 -26.97
N ASN A 303 -4.54 13.98 -27.65
CA ASN A 303 -4.36 13.19 -28.86
C ASN A 303 -3.67 11.86 -28.53
N LEU A 304 -4.43 10.78 -28.36
CA LEU A 304 -3.90 9.45 -27.98
C LEU A 304 -2.89 8.82 -28.96
N ARG A 305 -2.65 9.42 -30.13
CA ARG A 305 -1.56 8.97 -31.04
C ARG A 305 -0.18 9.48 -30.61
N VAL A 306 -0.14 10.54 -29.81
CA VAL A 306 1.09 11.23 -29.37
C VAL A 306 1.14 11.33 -27.86
N ASP A 307 0.00 11.61 -27.24
CA ASP A 307 -0.15 11.80 -25.80
C ASP A 307 -0.55 10.50 -25.09
N THR A 308 -0.27 10.46 -23.79
CA THR A 308 -0.75 9.38 -22.92
C THR A 308 -2.26 9.49 -22.63
N VAL A 309 -2.88 8.40 -22.17
CA VAL A 309 -4.30 8.39 -21.76
C VAL A 309 -4.55 9.12 -20.43
N ILE A 310 -3.49 9.48 -19.70
CA ILE A 310 -3.54 10.02 -18.33
C ILE A 310 -4.49 11.22 -18.19
N PRO A 311 -4.53 12.23 -19.08
CA PRO A 311 -5.43 13.37 -18.89
C PRO A 311 -6.91 12.98 -18.89
N ARG A 312 -7.27 11.98 -19.70
CA ARG A 312 -8.63 11.43 -19.75
C ARG A 312 -8.93 10.63 -18.48
N GLU A 313 -7.97 9.85 -17.98
CA GLU A 313 -8.11 9.15 -16.70
C GLU A 313 -8.25 10.12 -15.52
N VAL A 314 -7.46 11.19 -15.48
CA VAL A 314 -7.54 12.23 -14.43
C VAL A 314 -8.92 12.90 -14.43
N TYR A 315 -9.49 13.20 -15.60
CA TYR A 315 -10.83 13.78 -15.70
C TYR A 315 -11.92 12.83 -15.17
N VAL A 316 -11.92 11.57 -15.60
CA VAL A 316 -12.87 10.55 -15.09
C VAL A 316 -12.72 10.37 -13.59
N THR A 317 -11.48 10.31 -13.10
CA THR A 317 -11.16 10.18 -11.66
C THR A 317 -11.70 11.35 -10.87
N LEU A 318 -11.51 12.58 -11.36
CA LEU A 318 -12.03 13.78 -10.70
C LEU A 318 -13.56 13.71 -10.58
N LEU A 319 -14.28 13.40 -11.67
CA LEU A 319 -15.73 13.27 -11.64
C LEU A 319 -16.21 12.23 -10.63
N ALA A 320 -15.56 11.06 -10.61
CA ALA A 320 -15.88 10.00 -9.66
C ALA A 320 -15.66 10.43 -8.21
N ARG A 321 -14.57 11.16 -7.92
CA ARG A 321 -14.29 11.66 -6.56
C ARG A 321 -15.22 12.77 -6.11
N LEU A 322 -15.77 13.55 -7.04
CA LEU A 322 -16.80 14.55 -6.77
C LEU A 322 -18.21 13.93 -6.68
N GLY A 323 -18.35 12.60 -6.73
CA GLY A 323 -19.65 11.92 -6.71
C GLY A 323 -20.48 12.10 -7.98
N ARG A 324 -19.89 12.65 -9.06
CA ARG A 324 -20.56 12.87 -10.36
C ARG A 324 -20.47 11.59 -11.22
N TYR A 325 -20.97 10.47 -10.69
CA TYR A 325 -20.74 9.13 -11.24
C TYR A 325 -21.30 8.93 -12.66
N ASP A 326 -22.50 9.42 -12.96
CA ASP A 326 -23.07 9.32 -14.32
C ASP A 326 -22.22 10.06 -15.36
N ALA A 327 -21.71 11.24 -14.99
CA ALA A 327 -20.81 12.01 -15.85
C ALA A 327 -19.47 11.29 -16.03
N ALA A 328 -18.94 10.69 -14.95
CA ALA A 328 -17.72 9.89 -15.00
C ALA A 328 -17.89 8.67 -15.92
N LEU A 329 -19.04 7.99 -15.84
CA LEU A 329 -19.36 6.80 -16.63
C LEU A 329 -19.40 7.13 -18.13
N ARG A 330 -20.09 8.22 -18.51
CA ARG A 330 -20.10 8.71 -19.91
C ARG A 330 -18.71 9.09 -20.37
N ALA A 331 -17.98 9.89 -19.59
CA ALA A 331 -16.63 10.31 -19.95
C ALA A 331 -15.68 9.11 -20.12
N ARG A 332 -15.78 8.08 -19.27
CA ARG A 332 -14.98 6.84 -19.39
C ARG A 332 -15.29 6.06 -20.66
N ALA A 333 -16.57 6.00 -21.04
CA ALA A 333 -17.03 5.27 -22.22
C ALA A 333 -16.64 6.00 -23.52
N GLU A 334 -16.81 7.32 -23.56
CA GLU A 334 -16.56 8.15 -24.74
C GLU A 334 -15.07 8.44 -24.95
N MET A 335 -14.35 8.76 -23.87
CA MET A 335 -12.99 9.28 -23.97
C MET A 335 -11.92 8.19 -23.86
N ILE A 336 -12.19 7.04 -23.24
CA ILE A 336 -11.14 6.01 -23.05
C ILE A 336 -11.54 4.75 -23.82
N PRO A 337 -10.94 4.52 -25.02
CA PRO A 337 -11.23 3.32 -25.81
C PRO A 337 -10.87 2.03 -25.06
N PRO A 338 -11.59 0.92 -25.30
CA PRO A 338 -11.30 -0.37 -24.66
C PRO A 338 -9.88 -0.91 -24.92
N GLU A 339 -9.30 -0.58 -26.07
CA GLU A 339 -8.01 -1.10 -26.53
C GLU A 339 -6.82 -0.37 -25.91
N VAL A 340 -7.06 0.75 -25.22
CA VAL A 340 -6.01 1.56 -24.62
C VAL A 340 -5.72 1.08 -23.21
N SER A 341 -4.47 0.68 -22.97
CA SER A 341 -3.98 0.35 -21.64
C SER A 341 -4.07 1.56 -20.71
N THR A 342 -4.84 1.42 -19.64
CA THR A 342 -5.00 2.44 -18.59
C THR A 342 -3.97 2.28 -17.49
N THR A 343 -3.66 3.37 -16.78
CA THR A 343 -2.79 3.35 -15.60
C THR A 343 -3.49 2.82 -14.34
N GLY A 344 -4.83 2.64 -14.39
CA GLY A 344 -5.64 2.19 -13.26
C GLY A 344 -6.00 3.33 -12.31
N LEU A 345 -5.82 4.59 -12.74
CA LEU A 345 -6.23 5.76 -11.96
C LEU A 345 -7.75 5.96 -12.03
N ALA A 346 -8.32 5.82 -13.23
CA ALA A 346 -9.75 5.95 -13.44
C ALA A 346 -10.50 4.66 -13.09
N PRO A 347 -11.63 4.75 -12.35
CA PRO A 347 -12.48 3.58 -12.12
C PRO A 347 -13.03 3.00 -13.43
N THR A 348 -13.26 1.70 -13.43
CA THR A 348 -13.87 0.96 -14.54
C THR A 348 -15.34 1.33 -14.72
N LEU A 349 -15.92 1.04 -15.90
CA LEU A 349 -17.35 1.26 -16.14
C LEU A 349 -18.24 0.51 -15.13
N MET A 350 -17.82 -0.69 -14.71
CA MET A 350 -18.52 -1.50 -13.70
C MET A 350 -18.47 -0.82 -12.32
N GLU A 351 -17.29 -0.39 -11.88
CA GLU A 351 -17.14 0.29 -10.60
C GLU A 351 -17.94 1.59 -10.55
N LEU A 352 -17.95 2.38 -11.63
CA LEU A 352 -18.73 3.62 -11.72
C LEU A 352 -20.24 3.35 -11.67
N SER A 353 -20.71 2.31 -12.35
CA SER A 353 -22.14 1.92 -12.34
C SER A 353 -22.59 1.46 -10.96
N ARG A 354 -21.75 0.67 -10.28
CA ARG A 354 -21.98 0.25 -8.90
C ARG A 354 -22.01 1.45 -7.94
N LEU A 355 -21.07 2.38 -8.07
CA LEU A 355 -21.04 3.61 -7.26
C LEU A 355 -22.24 4.52 -7.52
N ALA A 356 -22.72 4.58 -8.77
CA ALA A 356 -23.93 5.32 -9.13
C ALA A 356 -25.22 4.64 -8.64
N GLY A 357 -25.17 3.34 -8.29
CA GLY A 357 -26.36 2.53 -8.08
C GLY A 357 -27.23 2.40 -9.34
N ASN A 358 -26.64 2.63 -10.52
CA ASN A 358 -27.35 2.65 -11.80
C ASN A 358 -26.52 1.93 -12.88
N TYR A 359 -27.13 0.91 -13.48
CA TYR A 359 -26.51 0.07 -14.50
C TYR A 359 -27.04 0.33 -15.91
N ASP A 360 -28.09 1.14 -16.09
CA ASP A 360 -28.76 1.30 -17.38
C ASP A 360 -27.82 1.82 -18.46
N LEU A 361 -26.97 2.79 -18.10
CA LEU A 361 -25.98 3.34 -19.02
C LEU A 361 -24.88 2.32 -19.36
N LEU A 362 -24.45 1.49 -18.41
CA LEU A 362 -23.49 0.41 -18.70
C LEU A 362 -24.10 -0.64 -19.64
N LEU A 363 -25.37 -1.00 -19.42
CA LEU A 363 -26.08 -1.95 -20.27
C LEU A 363 -26.20 -1.42 -21.70
N SER A 364 -26.54 -0.14 -21.89
CA SER A 364 -26.59 0.45 -23.23
C SER A 364 -25.22 0.45 -23.91
N ILE A 365 -24.15 0.81 -23.17
CA ILE A 365 -22.78 0.78 -23.69
C ILE A 365 -22.37 -0.65 -24.11
N CYS A 366 -22.68 -1.67 -23.31
CA CYS A 366 -22.37 -3.05 -23.65
C CYS A 366 -23.13 -3.52 -24.89
N GLN A 367 -24.41 -3.12 -25.05
CA GLN A 367 -25.18 -3.41 -26.26
C GLN A 367 -24.60 -2.75 -27.51
N GLU A 368 -24.22 -1.47 -27.42
CA GLU A 368 -23.58 -0.74 -28.53
C GLU A 368 -22.25 -1.37 -28.95
N ARG A 369 -21.54 -2.00 -28.02
CA ARG A 369 -20.23 -2.64 -28.23
C ARG A 369 -20.29 -4.14 -28.53
N ASP A 370 -21.49 -4.73 -28.58
CA ASP A 370 -21.69 -6.19 -28.67
C ASP A 370 -20.93 -6.99 -27.58
N ASP A 371 -20.82 -6.40 -26.39
CA ASP A 371 -20.14 -7.00 -25.22
C ASP A 371 -21.12 -7.82 -24.38
N LEU A 372 -21.38 -9.05 -24.83
CA LEU A 372 -22.30 -9.98 -24.17
C LEU A 372 -21.86 -10.32 -22.74
N LEU A 373 -20.56 -10.46 -22.50
CA LEU A 373 -20.03 -10.80 -21.18
C LEU A 373 -20.21 -9.64 -20.20
N GLY A 374 -19.83 -8.42 -20.61
CA GLY A 374 -20.04 -7.20 -19.81
C GLY A 374 -21.51 -6.97 -19.51
N TYR A 375 -22.40 -7.18 -20.50
CA TYR A 375 -23.85 -7.08 -20.30
C TYR A 375 -24.36 -8.06 -19.26
N ALA A 376 -24.00 -9.35 -19.38
CA ALA A 376 -24.41 -10.38 -18.43
C ALA A 376 -23.89 -10.09 -17.02
N LEU A 377 -22.63 -9.69 -16.89
CA LEU A 377 -22.02 -9.32 -15.62
C LEU A 377 -22.74 -8.14 -14.96
N ALA A 378 -23.04 -7.09 -15.73
CA ALA A 378 -23.77 -5.92 -15.22
C ALA A 378 -25.17 -6.29 -14.72
N ARG A 379 -25.90 -7.15 -15.46
CA ARG A 379 -27.22 -7.65 -15.03
C ARG A 379 -27.16 -8.48 -13.74
N LEU A 380 -26.17 -9.35 -13.63
CA LEU A 380 -25.98 -10.19 -12.43
C LEU A 380 -25.60 -9.34 -11.23
N GLN A 381 -24.67 -8.40 -11.39
CA GLN A 381 -24.26 -7.51 -10.30
C GLN A 381 -25.40 -6.59 -9.85
N ALA A 382 -26.17 -6.02 -10.78
CA ALA A 382 -27.35 -5.20 -10.46
C ALA A 382 -28.38 -5.97 -9.62
N ARG A 383 -28.51 -7.29 -9.85
CA ARG A 383 -29.38 -8.16 -9.06
C ARG A 383 -28.83 -8.38 -7.65
N VAL A 384 -27.54 -8.69 -7.52
CA VAL A 384 -26.89 -8.87 -6.20
C VAL A 384 -27.03 -7.61 -5.35
N ASP A 385 -26.78 -6.44 -5.94
CA ASP A 385 -26.86 -5.17 -5.23
C ASP A 385 -28.30 -4.79 -4.83
N ALA A 386 -29.30 -5.22 -5.61
CA ALA A 386 -30.72 -5.02 -5.28
C ALA A 386 -31.25 -5.98 -4.20
N GLU A 387 -30.71 -7.21 -4.14
CA GLU A 387 -31.09 -8.22 -3.14
C GLU A 387 -30.42 -7.98 -1.78
N GLY A 388 -29.32 -7.21 -1.74
CA GLY A 388 -28.53 -6.96 -0.54
C GLY A 388 -27.68 -8.17 -0.13
N PRO A 389 -26.64 -7.97 0.71
CA PRO A 389 -25.80 -9.07 1.20
C PRO A 389 -26.55 -10.02 2.15
#